data_AF-A0A3S0V9D4-F1
#
_entry.id   AF-A0A3S0V9D4-F1
#
_cell.length_a   1.000
_cell.length_b   1.000
_cell.length_c   1.000
_cell.angle_alpha   90.00
_cell.angle_beta   90.00
_cell.angle_gamma   90.00
#
_symmetry.space_group_name_H-M   'P 1'
#
loop_
_entity.id
_entity.type
_entity.pdbx_description
1 polymer ?
#
loop_
_entity_poly.entity_id
_entity_poly.type
_entity_poly.pdbx_seq_one_letter_code
_entity_poly.pdbx_strand_id
1 'polypeptide(L)' 'MKRILLLSFFTCFSLTVNAADDPPNIADAENLDAKMCVDNTANDCVNTVCLNSEERDCIEQCQADAQAKCNVQADE' A
#
# COMPACT_ATOMS: atom_id res chain seq x y z
N MET A 1 15.17 -54.25 -20.11
CA MET A 1 14.56 -53.13 -20.86
C MET A 1 13.11 -52.78 -20.47
N LYS A 2 12.34 -53.66 -19.80
CA LYS A 2 10.98 -53.31 -19.33
C LYS A 2 10.91 -52.47 -18.05
N ARG A 3 11.95 -52.50 -17.20
CA ARG A 3 11.98 -51.75 -15.92
C ARG A 3 12.26 -50.25 -16.10
N ILE A 4 12.98 -49.87 -17.17
CA ILE A 4 13.30 -48.47 -17.50
C ILE A 4 12.04 -47.75 -18.02
N LEU A 5 11.16 -48.45 -18.75
CA LEU A 5 9.90 -47.91 -19.25
C LEU A 5 8.89 -47.57 -18.13
N LEU A 6 8.97 -48.23 -16.98
CA LEU A 6 8.12 -47.94 -15.82
C LEU A 6 8.58 -46.69 -15.05
N LEU A 7 9.90 -46.40 -15.06
CA LEU A 7 10.44 -45.19 -14.42
C LEU A 7 10.08 -43.91 -15.20
N SER A 8 9.97 -43.99 -16.52
CA SER A 8 9.54 -42.85 -17.35
C SER A 8 8.05 -42.52 -17.21
N PHE A 9 7.21 -43.46 -16.75
CA PHE A 9 5.78 -43.18 -16.56
C PHE A 9 5.52 -42.40 -15.26
N PHE A 10 6.42 -42.47 -14.28
CA PHE A 10 6.28 -41.81 -12.98
C PHE A 10 6.69 -40.32 -13.00
N THR A 11 7.47 -39.88 -13.98
CA THR A 11 7.97 -38.49 -14.08
C THR A 11 7.02 -37.53 -14.78
N CYS A 12 5.90 -38.01 -15.32
CA CYS A 12 4.91 -37.18 -16.03
C CYS A 12 3.82 -36.61 -15.11
N PHE A 13 3.83 -36.93 -13.81
CA PHE A 13 3.01 -36.25 -12.81
C PHE A 13 3.69 -34.92 -12.43
N SER A 14 3.90 -34.08 -13.44
CA SER A 14 4.38 -32.72 -13.27
C SER A 14 3.35 -31.96 -12.43
N LEU A 15 3.82 -31.53 -11.27
CA LEU A 15 3.10 -30.66 -10.33
C LEU A 15 2.53 -29.46 -11.09
N THR A 16 1.21 -29.41 -11.26
CA THR A 16 0.52 -28.17 -11.63
C THR A 16 0.55 -27.27 -10.43
N VAL A 17 1.63 -26.48 -10.29
CA VAL A 17 1.68 -25.37 -9.35
C VAL A 17 0.81 -24.28 -9.96
N ASN A 18 -0.47 -24.25 -9.58
CA ASN A 18 -1.27 -23.06 -9.79
C ASN A 18 -0.72 -22.01 -8.80
N ALA A 19 -0.19 -20.91 -9.31
CA ALA A 19 -0.07 -19.72 -8.48
C ALA A 19 -1.50 -19.40 -8.04
N ALA A 20 -1.75 -19.42 -6.73
CA ALA A 20 -2.96 -18.82 -6.21
C ALA A 20 -2.88 -17.34 -6.62
N ASP A 21 -3.78 -16.93 -7.51
CA ASP A 21 -3.99 -15.53 -7.82
C ASP A 21 -4.63 -14.95 -6.55
N ASP A 22 -3.77 -14.59 -5.58
CA ASP A 22 -4.23 -13.95 -4.36
C ASP A 22 -4.94 -12.67 -4.79
N PRO A 23 -6.22 -12.48 -4.42
CA PRO A 23 -6.93 -11.27 -4.79
C PRO A 23 -6.10 -10.07 -4.32
N PRO A 24 -5.95 -9.04 -5.16
CA PRO A 24 -5.16 -7.87 -4.79
C PRO A 24 -5.62 -7.39 -3.42
N ASN A 25 -4.68 -7.24 -2.49
CA ASN A 25 -4.97 -6.84 -1.13
C ASN A 25 -5.54 -5.41 -1.14
N ILE A 26 -6.85 -5.33 -1.29
CA ILE A 26 -7.65 -4.10 -1.35
C ILE A 26 -7.39 -3.22 -0.12
N ALA A 27 -7.11 -3.81 1.04
CA ALA A 27 -6.77 -3.08 2.24
C ALA A 27 -5.43 -2.35 2.14
N ASP A 28 -4.43 -2.91 1.44
CA ASP A 28 -3.14 -2.23 1.25
C ASP A 28 -3.27 -1.05 0.27
N ALA A 29 -4.14 -1.18 -0.73
CA ALA A 29 -4.45 -0.11 -1.67
C ALA A 29 -5.18 1.06 -1.00
N GLU A 30 -6.20 0.79 -0.18
CA GLU A 30 -6.92 1.81 0.58
C GLU A 30 -6.00 2.58 1.55
N ASN A 31 -5.09 1.88 2.23
CA ASN A 31 -4.11 2.54 3.11
C ASN A 31 -3.10 3.39 2.33
N LEU A 32 -2.66 2.93 1.16
CA LEU A 32 -1.77 3.70 0.30
C LEU A 32 -2.45 4.99 -0.20
N ASP A 33 -3.71 4.90 -0.63
CA ASP A 33 -4.50 6.05 -1.07
C ASP A 33 -4.74 7.06 0.07
N ALA A 34 -5.05 6.57 1.27
CA ALA A 34 -5.20 7.41 2.46
C ALA A 34 -3.89 8.14 2.81
N LYS A 35 -2.76 7.45 2.77
CA LYS A 35 -1.44 8.05 3.00
C LYS A 35 -1.10 9.10 1.96
N MET A 36 -1.31 8.79 0.67
CA MET A 36 -1.07 9.76 -0.40
C MET A 36 -1.95 11.00 -0.26
N CYS A 37 -3.20 10.84 0.16
CA CYS A 37 -4.09 11.96 0.43
C CYS A 37 -3.51 12.87 1.53
N VAL A 38 -3.09 12.30 2.66
CA VAL A 38 -2.53 13.07 3.78
C VAL A 38 -1.24 13.78 3.34
N ASP A 39 -0.31 13.05 2.71
CA ASP A 39 0.98 13.59 2.29
C ASP A 39 0.82 14.73 1.27
N ASN A 40 -0.07 14.58 0.29
CA ASN A 40 -0.32 15.62 -0.72
C ASN A 40 -1.00 16.85 -0.10
N THR A 41 -2.00 16.63 0.75
CA THR A 41 -2.77 17.73 1.38
C THR A 41 -1.90 18.51 2.36
N ALA A 42 -1.10 17.81 3.17
CA ALA A 42 -0.19 18.44 4.11
C ALA A 42 0.89 19.26 3.37
N ASN A 43 1.49 18.70 2.32
CA ASN A 43 2.50 19.44 1.54
C ASN A 43 1.92 20.67 0.83
N ASP A 44 0.71 20.58 0.27
CA ASP A 44 0.05 21.73 -0.35
C ASP A 44 -0.23 22.85 0.68
N CYS A 45 -0.69 22.46 1.87
CA CYS A 45 -0.90 23.38 2.99
C CYS A 45 0.41 24.03 3.44
N VAL A 46 1.48 23.26 3.63
CA VAL A 46 2.79 23.80 4.03
C VAL A 46 3.33 24.79 3.00
N ASN A 47 3.22 24.46 1.71
CA ASN A 47 3.69 25.32 0.64
C ASN A 47 2.84 26.58 0.44
N THR A 48 1.55 26.55 0.79
CA THR A 48 0.67 27.71 0.59
C THR A 48 0.60 28.60 1.82
N VAL A 49 0.53 27.98 3.00
CA VAL A 49 0.26 28.63 4.28
C VAL A 49 1.55 28.86 5.05
N CYS A 50 2.36 27.82 5.27
CA CYS A 50 3.52 27.92 6.18
C CYS A 50 4.67 28.76 5.62
N LEU A 51 4.81 28.87 4.30
CA LEU A 51 5.79 29.77 3.70
C LEU A 51 5.53 31.26 4.04
N ASN A 52 4.28 31.62 4.34
CA ASN A 52 3.87 32.98 4.69
C ASN A 52 3.41 33.12 6.14
N SER A 53 3.46 32.04 6.94
CA SER A 53 3.03 32.06 8.34
C SER A 53 4.22 32.29 9.28
N GLU A 54 3.97 33.05 10.35
CA GLU A 54 4.91 33.22 11.46
C GLU A 54 4.70 32.15 12.55
N GLU A 55 3.69 31.29 12.42
CA GLU A 55 3.43 30.21 13.37
C GLU A 55 4.45 29.09 13.26
N ARG A 56 5.13 28.83 14.38
CA ARG A 56 6.14 27.78 14.50
C ARG A 56 5.56 26.37 14.29
N ASP A 57 4.28 26.20 14.59
CA ASP A 57 3.60 24.91 14.59
C ASP A 57 2.73 24.72 13.34
N CYS A 58 2.92 25.56 12.31
CA CYS A 58 2.13 25.52 11.07
C CYS A 58 2.19 24.16 10.36
N ILE A 59 3.36 23.50 10.36
CA ILE A 59 3.53 22.19 9.73
C ILE A 59 2.68 21.13 10.46
N GLU A 60 2.67 21.14 11.80
CA GLU A 60 1.85 20.22 12.60
C GLU A 60 0.35 20.46 12.40
N GLN A 61 -0.09 21.73 12.31
CA GLN A 61 -1.48 22.04 11.99
C GLN A 61 -1.87 21.55 10.59
N CYS A 62 -1.04 21.80 9.59
CA CYS A 62 -1.28 21.30 8.23
C CYS A 62 -1.37 19.76 8.18
N GLN A 63 -0.60 19.06 9.02
CA GLN A 63 -0.64 17.61 9.11
C GLN A 63 -1.92 17.12 9.79
N ALA A 64 -2.35 17.76 10.88
CA ALA A 64 -3.60 17.45 11.57
C ALA A 64 -4.83 17.71 10.68
N ASP A 65 -4.84 18.83 9.97
CA ASP A 65 -5.91 19.18 9.02
C ASP A 65 -5.96 18.21 7.83
N ALA A 66 -4.79 17.77 7.34
CA ALA A 66 -4.72 16.78 6.28
C ALA A 66 -5.26 15.42 6.73
N GLN A 67 -4.94 14.99 7.95
CA GLN A 67 -5.51 13.77 8.55
C GLN A 67 -7.04 13.86 8.66
N ALA A 68 -7.54 14.98 9.19
CA ALA A 68 -8.98 15.22 9.31
C ALA A 68 -9.68 15.25 7.93
N LYS A 69 -9.10 15.93 6.93
CA LYS A 69 -9.64 15.99 5.56
C LYS A 69 -9.68 14.64 4.87
N CYS A 70 -8.64 13.83 5.05
CA CYS A 70 -8.55 12.50 4.47
C CYS A 70 -9.32 11.45 5.28
N ASN A 71 -10.07 11.87 6.32
CA ASN A 71 -10.77 10.99 7.28
C ASN A 71 -9.86 9.91 7.88
N VAL A 72 -8.56 10.17 7.92
CA VAL A 72 -7.62 9.34 8.64
C VAL A 72 -7.72 9.82 10.07
N GLN A 73 -8.50 9.11 10.87
CA GLN A 73 -8.39 9.28 12.31
C GLN A 73 -6.94 8.94 12.65
N ALA A 74 -6.23 9.87 13.27
CA ALA A 74 -5.01 9.51 13.98
C ALA A 74 -5.46 8.56 15.09
N ASP A 75 -5.46 7.26 14.79
CA ASP A 75 -5.63 6.22 15.80
C ASP A 75 -4.48 6.45 16.80
N GLU A 76 -4.87 6.94 17.97
CA GLU A 76 -4.04 7.24 19.13
C GLU A 76 -3.33 6.00 19.71
#